data_AF-A0A7S3Y5I0-F1
#
_entry.id   AF-A0A7S3Y5I0-F1
#
_cell.length_a   1.000
_cell.length_b   1.000
_cell.length_c   1.000
_cell.angle_alpha   90.00
_cell.angle_beta   90.00
_cell.angle_gamma   90.00
#
_symmetry.space_group_name_H-M   'P 1'
#
loop_
_entity.id
_entity.type
_entity.pdbx_description
1 polymer ?
#
loop_
_entity_poly.entity_id
_entity_poly.type
_entity_poly.pdbx_seq_one_letter_code
_entity_poly.pdbx_strand_id
1 'polypeptide(L)'
;HAIDFFLRTFQEVSRGNPDVVVASAESHCCVSALTHTSPGDYIAADGARGRRACASGTEGCPYRGEKAQRGWTDFMRGRARARGYPDTPFPYLNAGLLVGKASALLRNYRYMAVSDEEDDQAVMTDILYRRPDWLMLDYDQLLFGNNIWALGRREGCLYDWAHDRFVRRGHPYSTPLYLHFSGKFWECYKYLAKNLIHVPELALVDPDRQVVKVVTYDNPAGWTREGAGRGRTQAAR
;
A
#
# COMPACT_ATOMS: atom_id res chain seq x y z
N HIS A 1 9.45 4.96 19.22
CA HIS A 1 8.21 4.34 19.74
C HIS A 1 7.28 3.80 18.65
N ALA A 2 6.67 4.63 17.78
CA ALA A 2 5.72 4.15 16.77
C ALA A 2 6.37 3.21 15.73
N ILE A 3 7.58 3.54 15.26
CA ILE A 3 8.36 2.70 14.36
C ILE A 3 8.72 1.37 15.02
N ASP A 4 9.18 1.37 16.28
CA ASP A 4 9.53 0.13 16.99
C ASP A 4 8.32 -0.77 17.19
N PHE A 5 7.15 -0.19 17.44
CA PHE A 5 5.89 -0.93 17.50
C PHE A 5 5.55 -1.55 16.14
N PHE A 6 5.61 -0.77 15.06
CA PHE A 6 5.39 -1.27 13.69
C PHE A 6 6.33 -2.43 13.34
N LEU A 7 7.63 -2.30 13.66
CA LEU A 7 8.61 -3.36 13.40
C LEU A 7 8.32 -4.64 14.21
N ARG A 8 7.95 -4.51 15.48
CA ARG A 8 7.54 -5.66 16.30
C ARG A 8 6.27 -6.31 15.78
N THR A 9 5.27 -5.52 15.40
CA THR A 9 4.03 -6.02 14.79
C THR A 9 4.33 -6.74 13.48
N PHE A 10 5.23 -6.22 12.66
CA PHE A 10 5.64 -6.88 11.41
C PHE A 10 6.35 -8.21 11.70
N GLN A 11 7.28 -8.25 12.66
CA GLN A 11 7.94 -9.48 13.10
C GLN A 11 6.95 -10.52 13.63
N GLU A 12 5.90 -10.07 14.32
CA GLU A 12 4.83 -10.92 14.83
C GLU A 12 3.99 -11.53 13.71
N VAL A 13 3.44 -10.68 12.84
CA VAL A 13 2.60 -11.10 11.70
C VAL A 13 3.37 -12.02 10.76
N SER A 14 4.66 -11.74 10.55
CA SER A 14 5.54 -12.51 9.66
C SER A 14 6.27 -13.67 10.34
N ARG A 15 6.01 -13.97 11.63
CA ARG A 15 6.83 -14.92 12.42
C ARG A 15 6.95 -16.31 11.79
N GLY A 16 5.86 -16.83 11.21
CA GLY A 16 5.85 -18.14 10.54
C GLY A 16 6.48 -18.14 9.15
N ASN A 17 6.74 -16.98 8.56
CA ASN A 17 7.39 -16.83 7.26
C ASN A 17 8.10 -15.46 7.16
N PRO A 18 9.33 -15.34 7.67
CA PRO A 18 10.07 -14.07 7.71
C PRO A 18 10.40 -13.47 6.33
N ASP A 19 10.24 -14.24 5.24
CA ASP A 19 10.50 -13.81 3.86
C ASP A 19 9.22 -13.50 3.08
N VAL A 20 8.08 -13.42 3.78
CA VAL A 20 6.81 -12.96 3.22
C VAL A 20 6.82 -11.44 3.03
N VAL A 21 6.10 -10.95 2.01
CA VAL A 21 5.67 -9.56 1.95
C VAL A 21 4.25 -9.49 2.50
N VAL A 22 4.04 -8.65 3.49
CA VAL A 22 2.70 -8.34 4.00
C VAL A 22 2.17 -7.15 3.21
N ALA A 23 1.05 -7.35 2.54
CA ALA A 23 0.33 -6.34 1.80
C ALA A 23 -0.86 -5.84 2.61
N SER A 24 -1.19 -4.58 2.40
CA SER A 24 -2.44 -3.98 2.84
C SER A 24 -3.65 -4.79 2.36
N ALA A 25 -4.69 -4.87 3.20
CA ALA A 25 -5.94 -5.54 2.87
C ALA A 25 -7.08 -4.52 2.78
N GLU A 26 -7.94 -4.63 1.78
CA GLU A 26 -9.06 -3.71 1.56
C GLU A 26 -10.43 -4.40 1.53
N SER A 27 -11.47 -3.59 1.70
CA SER A 27 -12.85 -4.06 1.83
C SER A 27 -13.59 -4.21 0.51
N HIS A 28 -13.11 -3.55 -0.54
CA HIS A 28 -13.77 -3.56 -1.83
C HIS A 28 -12.92 -4.31 -2.84
N CYS A 29 -13.56 -5.22 -3.56
CA CYS A 29 -12.98 -5.82 -4.73
C CYS A 29 -13.79 -5.37 -5.94
N CYS A 30 -13.19 -5.22 -7.11
CA CYS A 30 -11.78 -5.32 -7.43
C CYS A 30 -11.39 -4.12 -8.27
N VAL A 31 -10.10 -3.86 -8.41
CA VAL A 31 -9.61 -2.99 -9.48
C VAL A 31 -10.13 -3.48 -10.83
N SER A 32 -10.43 -2.54 -11.72
CA SER A 32 -11.11 -2.80 -12.98
C SER A 32 -10.44 -3.90 -13.80
N ALA A 33 -9.11 -3.89 -13.85
CA ALA A 33 -8.30 -4.88 -14.57
C ALA A 33 -8.60 -6.33 -14.16
N LEU A 34 -8.91 -6.60 -12.89
CA LEU A 34 -9.25 -7.96 -12.44
C LEU A 34 -10.57 -8.46 -13.03
N THR A 35 -11.45 -7.57 -13.48
CA THR A 35 -12.70 -7.96 -14.16
C THR A 35 -12.49 -8.42 -15.61
N HIS A 36 -11.28 -8.30 -16.15
CA HIS A 36 -10.93 -8.72 -17.52
C HIS A 36 -10.25 -10.10 -17.57
N THR A 37 -10.06 -10.74 -16.42
CA THR A 37 -9.20 -11.93 -16.24
C THR A 37 -9.71 -12.86 -15.16
N SER A 38 -9.28 -14.11 -15.21
CA SER A 38 -9.44 -15.12 -14.16
C SER A 38 -8.14 -15.30 -13.35
N PRO A 39 -8.21 -15.90 -12.15
CA PRO A 39 -7.03 -16.32 -11.41
C PRO A 39 -6.04 -17.12 -12.25
N GLY A 40 -4.80 -16.62 -12.34
CA GLY A 40 -3.72 -17.23 -13.11
C GLY A 40 -3.54 -16.73 -14.54
N ASP A 41 -4.36 -15.79 -15.03
CA ASP A 41 -4.26 -15.29 -16.41
C ASP A 41 -3.06 -14.35 -16.63
N TYR A 42 -2.62 -13.59 -15.62
CA TYR A 42 -1.50 -12.65 -15.76
C TYR A 42 -0.15 -13.37 -15.66
N ILE A 43 -0.05 -14.34 -14.75
CA ILE A 43 1.15 -15.10 -14.46
C ILE A 43 0.85 -16.58 -14.63
N ALA A 44 1.53 -17.25 -15.55
CA ALA A 44 1.41 -18.68 -15.76
C ALA A 44 2.02 -19.49 -14.60
N ALA A 45 1.80 -20.81 -14.59
CA ALA A 45 2.26 -21.69 -13.51
C ALA A 45 3.80 -21.69 -13.35
N ASP A 46 4.52 -21.61 -14.47
CA ASP A 46 5.97 -21.49 -14.55
C ASP A 46 6.50 -20.10 -14.15
N GLY A 47 5.62 -19.13 -13.95
CA GLY A 47 5.94 -17.75 -13.62
C GLY A 47 6.09 -16.82 -14.84
N ALA A 48 5.90 -17.31 -16.05
CA ALA A 48 5.91 -16.47 -17.25
C ALA A 48 4.71 -15.52 -17.27
N ARG A 49 4.90 -14.31 -17.82
CA ARG A 49 3.81 -13.35 -18.03
C ARG A 49 2.97 -13.76 -19.22
N GLY A 50 1.75 -14.25 -18.96
CA GLY A 50 0.82 -14.71 -20.00
C GLY A 50 0.00 -13.59 -20.61
N ARG A 51 -0.41 -12.62 -19.79
CA ARG A 51 -1.20 -11.45 -20.19
C ARG A 51 -0.74 -10.21 -19.44
N ARG A 52 -0.97 -9.04 -20.04
CA ARG A 52 -0.77 -7.74 -19.39
C ARG A 52 -2.06 -7.22 -18.78
N ALA A 53 -2.00 -6.66 -17.58
CA ALA A 53 -3.12 -5.96 -16.97
C ALA A 53 -3.38 -4.65 -17.73
N CYS A 54 -4.64 -4.24 -17.85
CA CYS A 54 -4.94 -2.88 -18.31
C CYS A 54 -4.80 -1.90 -17.16
N ALA A 55 -4.55 -0.61 -17.45
CA ALA A 55 -4.58 0.45 -16.44
C ALA A 55 -6.01 0.69 -15.95
N SER A 56 -6.34 0.28 -14.72
CA SER A 56 -7.67 0.54 -14.15
C SER A 56 -7.97 2.03 -14.07
N GLY A 57 -9.24 2.39 -14.31
CA GLY A 57 -9.68 3.79 -14.29
C GLY A 57 -9.44 4.54 -15.61
N THR A 58 -8.91 3.87 -16.63
CA THR A 58 -8.83 4.40 -18.00
C THR A 58 -10.00 3.91 -18.86
N GLU A 59 -10.28 4.61 -19.96
CA GLU A 59 -11.33 4.23 -20.93
C GLU A 59 -11.11 2.83 -21.53
N GLY A 60 -9.85 2.40 -21.68
CA GLY A 60 -9.49 1.08 -22.18
C GLY A 60 -9.65 -0.07 -21.17
N CYS A 61 -10.01 0.23 -19.93
CA CYS A 61 -10.11 -0.74 -18.84
C CYS A 61 -11.39 -0.50 -18.01
N PRO A 62 -12.60 -0.58 -18.60
CA PRO A 62 -13.85 -0.32 -17.89
C PRO A 62 -14.24 -1.49 -16.99
N TYR A 63 -14.81 -1.20 -15.83
CA TYR A 63 -15.24 -2.22 -14.88
C TYR A 63 -16.37 -3.07 -15.47
N ARG A 64 -16.18 -4.40 -15.53
CA ARG A 64 -17.12 -5.34 -16.18
C ARG A 64 -18.17 -5.97 -15.25
N GLY A 65 -18.31 -5.44 -14.04
CA GLY A 65 -19.34 -5.88 -13.10
C GLY A 65 -18.92 -7.05 -12.21
N GLU A 66 -19.75 -7.30 -11.19
CA GLU A 66 -19.46 -8.28 -10.12
C GLU A 66 -19.33 -9.72 -10.64
N LYS A 67 -20.08 -10.07 -11.68
CA LYS A 67 -20.02 -11.41 -12.28
C LYS A 67 -18.62 -11.70 -12.83
N ALA A 68 -17.97 -10.70 -13.42
CA ALA A 68 -16.66 -10.86 -14.06
C ALA A 68 -15.52 -11.01 -13.03
N GLN A 69 -15.65 -10.44 -11.83
CA GLN A 69 -14.65 -10.56 -10.77
C GLN A 69 -14.87 -11.75 -9.81
N ARG A 70 -15.94 -12.54 -9.99
CA ARG A 70 -16.33 -13.58 -9.05
C ARG A 70 -15.20 -14.55 -8.71
N GLY A 71 -14.43 -14.98 -9.70
CA GLY A 71 -13.30 -15.89 -9.48
C GLY A 71 -12.26 -15.33 -8.52
N TRP A 72 -11.98 -14.03 -8.62
CA TRP A 72 -11.05 -13.34 -7.72
C TRP A 72 -11.62 -13.12 -6.33
N THR A 73 -12.90 -12.73 -6.23
CA THR A 73 -13.55 -12.55 -4.93
C THR A 73 -13.64 -13.86 -4.16
N ASP A 74 -13.97 -14.96 -4.85
CA ASP A 74 -14.09 -16.28 -4.25
C ASP A 74 -12.72 -16.78 -3.78
N PHE A 75 -11.68 -16.61 -4.60
CA PHE A 75 -10.30 -16.93 -4.24
C PHE A 75 -9.83 -16.18 -2.99
N MET A 76 -9.93 -14.84 -2.98
CA MET A 76 -9.42 -14.03 -1.87
C MET A 76 -10.20 -14.23 -0.57
N ARG A 77 -11.55 -14.37 -0.65
CA ARG A 77 -12.37 -14.73 0.52
C ARG A 77 -12.09 -16.14 1.01
N GLY A 78 -11.91 -17.10 0.10
CA GLY A 78 -11.52 -18.47 0.44
C GLY A 78 -10.17 -18.53 1.14
N ARG A 79 -9.22 -17.71 0.69
CA ARG A 79 -7.91 -17.55 1.32
C ARG A 79 -8.01 -16.93 2.71
N ALA A 80 -8.80 -15.86 2.89
CA ALA A 80 -9.02 -15.25 4.20
C ALA A 80 -9.59 -16.29 5.19
N ARG A 81 -10.62 -17.06 4.77
CA ARG A 81 -11.15 -18.20 5.56
C ARG A 81 -10.07 -19.20 5.94
N ALA A 82 -9.26 -19.66 4.98
CA ALA A 82 -8.20 -20.63 5.22
C ALA A 82 -7.10 -20.12 6.17
N ARG A 83 -6.98 -18.79 6.31
CA ARG A 83 -6.05 -18.13 7.24
C ARG A 83 -6.68 -17.79 8.60
N GLY A 84 -7.93 -18.19 8.86
CA GLY A 84 -8.63 -17.93 10.12
C GLY A 84 -9.46 -16.65 10.14
N TYR A 85 -9.71 -16.03 8.98
CA TYR A 85 -10.42 -14.76 8.84
C TYR A 85 -11.71 -14.91 8.02
N PRO A 86 -12.70 -15.70 8.46
CA PRO A 86 -13.89 -15.97 7.64
C PRO A 86 -14.78 -14.76 7.40
N ASP A 87 -14.84 -13.86 8.39
CA ASP A 87 -15.74 -12.70 8.41
C ASP A 87 -14.97 -11.37 8.35
N THR A 88 -13.70 -11.38 7.92
CA THR A 88 -12.94 -10.14 7.79
C THR A 88 -13.63 -9.20 6.80
N PRO A 89 -13.82 -7.91 7.15
CA PRO A 89 -14.30 -6.93 6.19
C PRO A 89 -13.23 -6.53 5.18
N PHE A 90 -11.99 -7.03 5.29
CA PHE A 90 -10.88 -6.70 4.39
C PHE A 90 -10.29 -7.95 3.70
N PRO A 91 -11.06 -8.73 2.93
CA PRO A 91 -10.56 -10.00 2.39
C PRO A 91 -9.65 -9.81 1.16
N TYR A 92 -9.55 -8.60 0.60
CA TYR A 92 -8.94 -8.37 -0.71
C TYR A 92 -7.57 -7.71 -0.63
N LEU A 93 -6.70 -7.99 -1.60
CA LEU A 93 -5.37 -7.38 -1.68
C LEU A 93 -5.47 -5.91 -2.09
N ASN A 94 -4.73 -5.05 -1.40
CA ASN A 94 -4.44 -3.68 -1.80
C ASN A 94 -2.92 -3.49 -2.00
N ALA A 95 -2.49 -3.03 -3.17
CA ALA A 95 -1.05 -2.91 -3.47
C ALA A 95 -0.42 -1.59 -2.99
N GLY A 96 -1.22 -0.65 -2.48
CA GLY A 96 -0.75 0.70 -2.14
C GLY A 96 0.21 0.76 -0.94
N LEU A 97 0.19 -0.23 -0.05
CA LEU A 97 1.10 -0.33 1.10
C LEU A 97 1.59 -1.75 1.29
N LEU A 98 2.91 -1.91 1.32
CA LEU A 98 3.60 -3.19 1.44
C LEU A 98 4.72 -3.09 2.47
N VAL A 99 4.96 -4.17 3.22
CA VAL A 99 6.14 -4.31 4.08
C VAL A 99 6.74 -5.70 3.92
N GLY A 100 8.06 -5.75 3.87
CA GLY A 100 8.81 -6.99 3.76
C GLY A 100 10.31 -6.71 3.79
N LYS A 101 11.11 -7.77 3.88
CA LYS A 101 12.55 -7.63 3.64
C LYS A 101 12.78 -7.12 2.21
N ALA A 102 13.83 -6.33 2.01
CA ALA A 102 14.19 -5.82 0.69
C ALA A 102 14.33 -6.95 -0.35
N SER A 103 14.91 -8.09 0.01
CA SER A 103 15.02 -9.27 -0.87
C SER A 103 13.65 -9.85 -1.27
N ALA A 104 12.70 -9.90 -0.35
CA ALA A 104 11.35 -10.39 -0.60
C ALA A 104 10.55 -9.42 -1.49
N LEU A 105 10.68 -8.11 -1.25
CA LEU A 105 10.09 -7.07 -2.10
C LEU A 105 10.67 -7.11 -3.52
N LEU A 106 12.00 -7.18 -3.65
CA LEU A 106 12.68 -7.30 -4.95
C LEU A 106 12.28 -8.58 -5.70
N ARG A 107 12.12 -9.70 -4.99
CA ARG A 107 11.63 -10.95 -5.58
C ARG A 107 10.22 -10.78 -6.16
N ASN A 108 9.30 -10.19 -5.40
CA ASN A 108 7.94 -9.93 -5.87
C ASN A 108 7.95 -8.95 -7.06
N TYR A 109 8.64 -7.81 -6.94
CA TYR A 109 8.74 -6.81 -8.01
C TYR A 109 9.28 -7.39 -9.33
N ARG A 110 10.36 -8.19 -9.28
CA ARG A 110 10.90 -8.85 -10.47
C ARG A 110 9.95 -9.90 -11.05
N TYR A 111 9.24 -10.63 -10.18
CA TYR A 111 8.26 -11.63 -10.59
C TYR A 111 6.99 -11.02 -11.19
N MET A 112 6.59 -9.82 -10.74
CA MET A 112 5.51 -9.06 -11.36
C MET A 112 5.81 -8.76 -12.83
N ALA A 113 7.07 -8.42 -13.13
CA ALA A 113 7.51 -7.97 -14.46
C ALA A 113 6.54 -6.95 -15.09
N VAL A 114 6.02 -6.06 -14.24
CA VAL A 114 4.95 -5.10 -14.53
C VAL A 114 5.53 -3.91 -15.32
N SER A 115 4.75 -3.31 -16.23
CA SER A 115 5.10 -2.03 -16.86
C SER A 115 4.30 -0.87 -16.27
N ASP A 116 4.69 0.35 -16.61
CA ASP A 116 4.11 1.57 -16.05
C ASP A 116 2.62 1.78 -16.44
N GLU A 117 2.14 1.05 -17.46
CA GLU A 117 0.76 1.10 -17.95
C GLU A 117 -0.14 -0.01 -17.39
N GLU A 118 0.38 -0.88 -16.54
CA GLU A 118 -0.39 -1.97 -15.94
C GLU A 118 -0.87 -1.62 -14.54
N ASP A 119 -2.04 -2.15 -14.17
CA ASP A 119 -2.51 -2.10 -12.79
C ASP A 119 -1.70 -3.08 -11.92
N ASP A 120 -0.90 -2.52 -11.01
CA ASP A 120 0.00 -3.25 -10.12
C ASP A 120 -0.76 -4.16 -9.14
N GLN A 121 -1.90 -3.69 -8.61
CA GLN A 121 -2.77 -4.45 -7.73
C GLN A 121 -3.34 -5.68 -8.43
N ALA A 122 -3.74 -5.58 -9.70
CA ALA A 122 -4.23 -6.72 -10.47
C ALA A 122 -3.12 -7.78 -10.65
N VAL A 123 -1.92 -7.35 -11.01
CA VAL A 123 -0.76 -8.25 -11.17
C VAL A 123 -0.35 -8.89 -9.85
N MET A 124 -0.31 -8.13 -8.77
CA MET A 124 0.07 -8.60 -7.45
C MET A 124 -0.98 -9.56 -6.86
N THR A 125 -2.25 -9.36 -7.19
CA THR A 125 -3.32 -10.32 -6.85
C THR A 125 -3.09 -11.68 -7.52
N ASP A 126 -2.52 -11.71 -8.73
CA ASP A 126 -2.17 -12.98 -9.37
C ASP A 126 -0.90 -13.62 -8.79
N ILE A 127 0.03 -12.82 -8.25
CA ILE A 127 1.13 -13.36 -7.42
C ILE A 127 0.57 -14.05 -6.18
N LEU A 128 -0.43 -13.44 -5.52
CA LEU A 128 -1.07 -14.03 -4.33
C LEU A 128 -1.69 -15.41 -4.67
N TYR A 129 -2.20 -15.56 -5.89
CA TYR A 129 -2.73 -16.81 -6.42
C TYR A 129 -1.61 -17.82 -6.75
N ARG A 130 -0.57 -17.41 -7.48
CA ARG A 130 0.50 -18.32 -7.97
C ARG A 130 1.57 -18.67 -6.94
N ARG A 131 1.82 -17.79 -5.98
CA ARG A 131 2.86 -17.92 -4.95
C ARG A 131 2.23 -17.55 -3.60
N PRO A 132 1.33 -18.39 -3.07
CA PRO A 132 0.59 -18.10 -1.86
C PRO A 132 1.47 -17.91 -0.61
N ASP A 133 2.73 -18.34 -0.63
CA ASP A 133 3.65 -18.13 0.49
C ASP A 133 4.53 -16.89 0.34
N TRP A 134 4.42 -16.14 -0.77
CA TRP A 134 5.20 -14.92 -0.96
C TRP A 134 4.48 -13.68 -0.47
N LEU A 135 3.15 -13.73 -0.44
CA LEU A 135 2.27 -12.62 -0.06
C LEU A 135 1.29 -13.02 1.05
N MET A 136 1.18 -12.17 2.07
CA MET A 136 0.18 -12.23 3.13
C MET A 136 -0.61 -10.92 3.15
N LEU A 137 -1.88 -10.98 3.52
CA LEU A 137 -2.70 -9.77 3.68
C LEU A 137 -2.84 -9.42 5.17
N ASP A 138 -2.76 -8.13 5.48
CA ASP A 138 -3.00 -7.58 6.82
C ASP A 138 -4.50 -7.51 7.15
N TYR A 139 -5.14 -8.68 7.30
CA TYR A 139 -6.59 -8.81 7.47
C TYR A 139 -7.16 -8.04 8.68
N ASP A 140 -6.36 -7.90 9.74
CA ASP A 140 -6.74 -7.20 10.97
C ASP A 140 -6.37 -5.71 10.97
N GLN A 141 -5.66 -5.24 9.93
CA GLN A 141 -5.19 -3.87 9.79
C GLN A 141 -4.23 -3.48 10.93
N LEU A 142 -3.29 -4.36 11.27
CA LEU A 142 -2.33 -4.15 12.35
C LEU A 142 -1.14 -3.28 11.92
N LEU A 143 -0.77 -3.35 10.64
CA LEU A 143 0.33 -2.63 10.03
C LEU A 143 -0.18 -1.44 9.21
N PHE A 144 -1.23 -1.69 8.41
CA PHE A 144 -1.79 -0.75 7.45
C PHE A 144 -3.27 -0.58 7.71
N GLY A 145 -3.72 0.67 7.79
CA GLY A 145 -5.12 0.98 7.97
C GLY A 145 -5.80 1.42 6.67
N ASN A 146 -6.83 0.70 6.26
CA ASN A 146 -7.69 1.04 5.13
C ASN A 146 -9.08 1.42 5.63
N ASN A 147 -9.70 2.30 4.87
CA ASN A 147 -11.06 2.77 5.11
C ASN A 147 -12.04 2.12 4.12
N ILE A 148 -13.32 2.11 4.47
CA ILE A 148 -14.39 1.53 3.64
C ILE A 148 -15.09 2.68 2.93
N TRP A 149 -14.43 3.25 1.91
CA TRP A 149 -14.86 4.50 1.27
C TRP A 149 -16.31 4.49 0.77
N ALA A 150 -16.83 3.34 0.32
CA ALA A 150 -18.20 3.22 -0.16
C ALA A 150 -19.28 3.43 0.92
N LEU A 151 -18.93 3.36 2.21
CA LEU A 151 -19.85 3.62 3.33
C LEU A 151 -19.85 5.10 3.77
N GLY A 152 -19.12 5.97 3.07
CA GLY A 152 -19.03 7.40 3.39
C GLY A 152 -18.34 7.68 4.74
N ARG A 153 -18.16 8.96 5.10
CA ARG A 153 -17.32 9.35 6.24
C ARG A 153 -17.75 8.76 7.58
N ARG A 154 -19.05 8.66 7.86
CA ARG A 154 -19.56 8.25 9.18
C ARG A 154 -19.23 6.79 9.50
N GLU A 155 -19.47 5.91 8.53
CA GLU A 155 -19.37 4.45 8.71
C GLU A 155 -18.07 3.89 8.10
N GLY A 156 -17.56 4.52 7.04
CA GLY A 156 -16.38 4.08 6.32
C GLY A 156 -15.06 4.65 6.83
N CYS A 157 -15.06 5.75 7.58
CA CYS A 157 -13.85 6.28 8.22
C CYS A 157 -13.64 5.58 9.57
N LEU A 158 -12.77 4.58 9.55
CA LEU A 158 -12.71 3.57 10.61
C LEU A 158 -11.75 3.90 11.75
N TYR A 159 -10.96 4.96 11.60
CA TYR A 159 -9.94 5.32 12.57
C TYR A 159 -10.35 6.59 13.30
N ASP A 160 -9.89 6.68 14.54
CA ASP A 160 -9.96 7.87 15.38
C ASP A 160 -8.53 8.18 15.85
N TRP A 161 -8.27 9.42 16.27
CA TRP A 161 -6.99 9.80 16.88
C TRP A 161 -7.11 9.71 18.40
N ALA A 162 -6.26 8.90 19.02
CA ALA A 162 -6.23 8.75 20.48
C ALA A 162 -4.81 8.41 20.94
N HIS A 163 -4.35 9.01 22.03
CA HIS A 163 -3.02 8.74 22.61
C HIS A 163 -1.87 8.85 21.57
N ASP A 164 -1.89 9.93 20.80
CA ASP A 164 -0.90 10.29 19.78
C ASP A 164 -0.69 9.24 18.67
N ARG A 165 -1.76 8.50 18.34
CA ARG A 165 -1.77 7.53 17.25
C ARG A 165 -3.17 7.36 16.66
N PHE A 166 -3.21 6.77 15.48
CA PHE A 166 -4.46 6.26 14.91
C PHE A 166 -4.86 4.95 15.58
N VAL A 167 -6.13 4.85 15.95
CA VAL A 167 -6.73 3.66 16.55
C VAL A 167 -7.96 3.29 15.74
N ARG A 168 -8.09 2.03 15.34
CA ARG A 168 -9.29 1.55 14.66
C ARG A 168 -10.45 1.47 15.64
N ARG A 169 -11.58 2.08 15.28
CA ARG A 169 -12.82 2.05 16.07
C ARG A 169 -13.29 0.61 16.26
N GLY A 170 -13.59 0.24 17.50
CA GLY A 170 -14.00 -1.12 17.87
C GLY A 170 -12.86 -2.15 17.90
N HIS A 171 -11.64 -1.78 17.51
CA HIS A 171 -10.48 -2.67 17.48
C HIS A 171 -9.24 -1.95 18.05
N PRO A 172 -9.19 -1.72 19.38
CA PRO A 172 -8.16 -0.89 20.01
C PRO A 172 -6.72 -1.40 19.85
N TYR A 173 -6.54 -2.67 19.49
CA TYR A 173 -5.23 -3.27 19.20
C TYR A 173 -4.72 -2.96 17.78
N SER A 174 -5.61 -2.56 16.86
CA SER A 174 -5.24 -2.11 15.52
C SER A 174 -4.87 -0.63 15.58
N THR A 175 -3.56 -0.38 15.55
CA THR A 175 -2.95 0.95 15.63
C THR A 175 -1.92 1.14 14.51
N PRO A 176 -2.37 1.15 13.24
CA PRO A 176 -1.48 1.14 12.10
C PRO A 176 -0.67 2.44 12.02
N LEU A 177 0.57 2.32 11.52
CA LEU A 177 1.45 3.47 11.31
C LEU A 177 1.04 4.26 10.05
N TYR A 178 0.55 3.56 9.04
CA TYR A 178 0.15 4.15 7.76
C TYR A 178 -1.34 3.94 7.53
N LEU A 179 -2.02 5.00 7.10
CA LEU A 179 -3.40 4.95 6.64
C LEU A 179 -3.48 5.19 5.13
N HIS A 180 -4.19 4.31 4.43
CA HIS A 180 -4.46 4.44 3.00
C HIS A 180 -5.92 4.89 2.77
N PHE A 181 -6.10 5.89 1.90
CA PHE A 181 -7.38 6.52 1.60
C PHE A 181 -7.79 6.26 0.14
N SER A 182 -8.00 4.99 -0.19
CA SER A 182 -8.40 4.54 -1.52
C SER A 182 -9.71 5.19 -1.99
N GLY A 183 -9.94 5.22 -3.31
CA GLY A 183 -11.18 5.72 -3.87
C GLY A 183 -11.40 7.23 -3.71
N LYS A 184 -10.31 8.01 -3.58
CA LYS A 184 -10.36 9.48 -3.36
C LYS A 184 -11.18 9.85 -2.11
N PHE A 185 -11.02 9.09 -1.02
CA PHE A 185 -11.81 9.28 0.21
C PHE A 185 -11.34 10.49 1.05
N TRP A 186 -11.32 11.67 0.41
CA TRP A 186 -10.73 12.90 0.93
C TRP A 186 -11.41 13.43 2.18
N GLU A 187 -12.70 13.15 2.37
CA GLU A 187 -13.40 13.57 3.58
C GLU A 187 -12.84 12.89 4.83
N CYS A 188 -12.56 11.58 4.76
CA CYS A 188 -11.94 10.84 5.85
C CYS A 188 -10.48 11.27 6.03
N TYR A 189 -9.73 11.46 4.93
CA TYR A 189 -8.38 12.00 4.99
C TYR A 189 -8.33 13.35 5.72
N LYS A 190 -9.15 14.32 5.29
CA LYS A 190 -9.22 15.65 5.91
C LYS A 190 -9.68 15.59 7.37
N TYR A 191 -10.56 14.66 7.72
CA TYR A 191 -10.99 14.45 9.09
C TYR A 191 -9.84 14.00 10.00
N LEU A 192 -9.07 13.00 9.54
CA LEU A 192 -7.96 12.43 10.32
C LEU A 192 -6.71 13.31 10.32
N ALA A 193 -6.42 13.97 9.20
CA ALA A 193 -5.26 14.84 9.03
C ALA A 193 -5.24 16.03 10.00
N LYS A 194 -6.40 16.45 10.53
CA LYS A 194 -6.49 17.49 11.58
C LYS A 194 -5.68 17.16 12.82
N ASN A 195 -5.43 15.87 13.08
CA ASN A 195 -4.70 15.40 14.24
C ASN A 195 -3.21 15.18 13.96
N LEU A 196 -2.78 15.33 12.71
CA LEU A 196 -1.36 15.36 12.36
C LEU A 196 -0.83 16.76 12.73
N ILE A 197 -0.39 16.90 13.97
CA ILE A 197 0.17 18.16 14.50
C ILE A 197 1.40 18.55 13.67
N HIS A 198 1.39 19.77 13.14
CA HIS A 198 2.47 20.46 12.43
C HIS A 198 3.17 19.67 11.32
N VAL A 199 2.46 19.52 10.20
CA VAL A 199 3.16 19.81 8.95
C VAL A 199 3.22 21.34 8.84
N PRO A 200 4.40 22.00 8.91
CA PRO A 200 4.49 23.39 8.49
C PRO A 200 4.12 23.41 7.02
N GLU A 201 2.88 23.81 6.71
CA GLU A 201 2.38 24.11 5.38
C GLU A 201 3.05 23.24 4.29
N LEU A 202 2.84 21.90 4.32
CA LEU A 202 3.03 21.13 3.09
C LEU A 202 2.05 21.77 2.13
N ALA A 203 2.60 22.53 1.19
CA ALA A 203 1.91 23.02 0.04
C ALA A 203 0.94 21.93 -0.42
N LEU A 204 -0.34 22.17 -0.15
CA LEU A 204 -1.41 21.49 -0.86
C LEU A 204 -1.20 21.97 -2.30
N VAL A 205 -0.45 21.19 -3.07
CA VAL A 205 -0.22 21.45 -4.48
C VAL A 205 -1.57 21.32 -5.14
N ASP A 206 -2.19 22.48 -5.35
CA ASP A 206 -3.26 22.67 -6.31
C ASP A 206 -2.66 22.35 -7.69
N PRO A 207 -3.14 21.32 -8.41
CA PRO A 207 -2.60 20.94 -9.72
C PRO A 207 -2.71 22.07 -10.76
N ASP A 208 -3.53 23.10 -10.50
CA ASP A 208 -3.78 24.21 -11.41
C ASP A 208 -3.08 25.53 -11.01
N ARG A 209 -2.29 25.55 -9.93
CA ARG A 209 -1.53 26.76 -9.52
C ARG A 209 -0.03 26.50 -9.51
N GLN A 210 0.66 27.17 -10.45
CA GLN A 210 2.12 27.24 -10.52
C GLN A 210 2.71 27.62 -9.15
N VAL A 211 3.66 26.81 -8.70
CA VAL A 211 4.39 26.93 -7.44
C VAL A 211 5.00 28.33 -7.31
N VAL A 212 4.66 29.04 -6.24
CA VAL A 212 5.44 30.20 -5.79
C VAL A 212 6.07 29.86 -4.45
N LYS A 213 7.41 29.83 -4.47
CA LYS A 213 8.36 29.74 -3.35
C LYS A 213 8.80 28.34 -2.89
N VAL A 214 10.03 28.01 -3.25
CA VAL A 214 10.88 27.00 -2.60
C VAL A 214 11.43 27.62 -1.32
N VAL A 215 11.26 26.96 -0.17
CA VAL A 215 11.97 27.28 1.08
C VAL A 215 12.97 26.15 1.35
N THR A 216 14.25 26.48 1.33
CA THR A 216 15.34 25.60 1.77
C THR A 216 15.49 25.68 3.28
N TYR A 217 15.69 24.54 3.95
CA TYR A 217 16.01 24.49 5.38
C TYR A 217 17.50 24.22 5.60
N ASP A 218 18.11 25.04 6.46
CA ASP A 218 19.44 24.80 7.02
C ASP A 218 19.40 23.64 8.03
N ASN A 219 20.35 22.72 7.88
CA ASN A 219 20.56 21.54 8.72
C ASN A 219 21.33 21.93 10.01
N PRO A 220 20.79 21.75 11.23
CA PRO A 220 21.51 22.05 12.46
C PRO A 220 22.31 20.88 13.05
N ALA A 221 22.54 19.78 12.31
CA ALA A 221 23.37 18.68 12.79
C ALA A 221 24.77 18.70 12.13
N GLY A 222 25.71 19.33 12.83
CA GLY A 222 27.14 19.30 12.50
C GLY A 222 27.69 17.88 12.49
N TRP A 223 27.93 17.35 11.29
CA TRP A 223 28.82 16.21 11.04
C TRP A 223 29.92 16.68 10.10
N THR A 224 31.05 17.09 10.66
CA THR A 224 32.29 17.26 9.90
C THR A 224 32.86 15.90 9.58
N ARG A 225 32.89 15.53 8.28
CA ARG A 225 33.86 14.55 7.78
C ARG A 225 35.00 15.32 7.12
N GLU A 226 36.12 15.37 7.82
CA GLU A 226 37.42 15.63 7.22
C GLU A 226 37.72 14.59 6.14
N GLY A 227 38.44 15.03 5.10
CA GLY A 227 39.37 14.16 4.38
C GLY A 227 38.95 13.67 3.00
N ALA A 228 39.06 14.55 1.99
CA ALA A 228 39.51 14.14 0.66
C ALA A 228 40.23 15.32 -0.01
N GLY A 229 41.54 15.40 0.19
CA GLY A 229 42.40 16.31 -0.56
C GLY A 229 42.63 15.80 -1.99
N ARG A 230 42.71 16.75 -2.93
CA ARG A 230 43.77 16.94 -3.97
C ARG A 230 43.21 17.78 -5.12
N GLY A 231 43.97 18.80 -5.52
CA GLY A 231 43.77 19.48 -6.80
C GLY A 231 44.17 20.94 -6.78
N ARG A 232 45.47 21.20 -6.84
CA ARG A 232 46.02 22.52 -7.22
C ARG A 232 45.58 22.87 -8.65
N THR A 233 45.20 24.13 -8.86
CA THR A 233 45.69 24.93 -10.00
C THR A 233 45.63 26.42 -9.66
N GLN A 234 46.79 27.06 -9.82
CA GLN A 234 46.96 28.52 -9.88
C GLN A 234 46.38 29.08 -11.18
N ALA A 235 45.91 30.34 -11.14
CA ALA A 235 46.26 31.45 -12.05
C ALA A 235 45.26 32.60 -11.82
N ALA A 236 45.71 33.76 -11.30
CA ALA A 236 45.91 35.01 -12.05
C ALA A 236 44.57 35.61 -12.56
N ARG A 237 44.14 36.82 -12.20
CA ARG A 237 44.83 38.09 -11.94
C ARG A 237 44.08 38.90 -10.87
#